data_AF-A0A1B6FAP2-F1
#
_entry.id   AF-A0A1B6FAP2-F1
#
_cell.length_a   1.000
_cell.length_b   1.000
_cell.length_c   1.000
_cell.angle_alpha   90.00
_cell.angle_beta   90.00
_cell.angle_gamma   90.00
#
_symmetry.space_group_name_H-M   'P 1'
#
loop_
_entity.id
_entity.type
_entity.pdbx_description
1 polymer ?
#
loop_
_entity_poly.entity_id
_entity_poly.type
_entity_poly.pdbx_seq_one_letter_code
_entity_poly.pdbx_strand_id
1 'polypeptide(L)'
;MYPSHTGDIVHLNVGGTRFSTSRQTLMWIPDSFFTALLSGRISSLKDENGAIFIDRDPKLFATILNYLRTRDIDLRHCDIKTLRHEAEYYGITPLVKRLVLCEDLNQSSCGDVLFYGYLPPPSIPIQEPVMGAAVVDEAISRPVRESPAYLPGAHTHARGHAHSRNSSLDMRVGSRSSSDVRNIPGRACHSRAASLDLRHTRNSSADLNKLIRNDLGLVFGGNQVSNWADPLRVQIIKAHHHWIAVAYAHFVVCYRLKDSTGWQLVFTSPHIESCIERVAVNAKLGGGPAQGEAASKMVAISYASHIRLWGISEHGSRTNIGTFNLNVRVEYLFFIGSQLVALSPTGKIGVWHAMTQHWQIQDVVPISSFDVAGSFLLLGCNNGAIYYIDMQKFPLRMKDNDLLVTELYRDPSHDP
;
A
#
# COMPACT_ATOMS: atom_id res chain seq x y z
N MET A 1 14.36 -48.53 32.89
CA MET A 1 14.60 -49.12 31.56
C MET A 1 13.42 -48.75 30.68
N TYR A 2 13.58 -47.81 29.74
CA TYR A 2 12.51 -47.43 28.82
C TYR A 2 12.58 -48.33 27.58
N PRO A 3 11.49 -49.00 27.16
CA PRO A 3 11.52 -49.84 25.98
C PRO A 3 11.57 -48.97 24.71
N SER A 4 12.61 -49.16 23.90
CA SER A 4 12.90 -48.35 22.71
C SER A 4 12.03 -48.74 21.52
N HIS A 5 10.75 -48.39 21.57
CA HIS A 5 9.77 -48.58 20.49
C HIS A 5 9.94 -47.54 19.36
N THR A 6 11.11 -47.53 18.74
CA THR A 6 11.43 -46.72 17.55
C THR A 6 10.83 -47.37 16.29
N GLY A 7 9.50 -47.32 16.17
CA GLY A 7 8.80 -47.86 15.00
C GLY A 7 7.27 -47.93 15.11
N ASP A 8 6.70 -47.93 16.32
CA ASP A 8 5.25 -48.11 16.54
C ASP A 8 4.40 -47.15 15.67
N ILE A 9 3.54 -47.73 14.83
CA ILE A 9 2.44 -47.02 14.18
C ILE A 9 1.31 -46.86 15.21
N VAL A 10 0.87 -45.62 15.39
CA VAL A 10 -0.29 -45.26 16.21
C VAL A 10 -1.48 -45.07 15.28
N HIS A 11 -2.55 -45.81 15.54
CA HIS A 11 -3.85 -45.64 14.88
C HIS A 11 -4.75 -44.77 15.75
N LEU A 12 -5.28 -43.70 15.14
CA LEU A 12 -6.20 -42.75 15.76
C LEU A 12 -7.52 -42.76 14.98
N ASN A 13 -8.62 -42.53 15.67
CA ASN A 13 -9.94 -42.29 15.09
C ASN A 13 -10.40 -40.90 15.57
N VAL A 14 -10.36 -39.91 14.68
CA VAL A 14 -10.69 -38.51 15.00
C VAL A 14 -12.02 -38.18 14.35
N GLY A 15 -13.06 -37.91 15.15
CA GLY A 15 -14.40 -37.60 14.66
C GLY A 15 -14.99 -38.65 13.69
N GLY A 16 -14.64 -39.93 13.87
CA GLY A 16 -15.04 -41.04 12.99
C GLY A 16 -14.08 -41.32 11.82
N THR A 17 -13.09 -40.46 11.56
CA THR A 17 -12.11 -40.64 10.48
C THR A 17 -10.82 -41.27 11.02
N ARG A 18 -10.33 -42.32 10.37
CA ARG A 18 -9.10 -43.01 10.80
C ARG A 18 -7.83 -42.39 10.22
N PHE A 19 -6.85 -42.19 11.10
CA PHE A 19 -5.51 -41.71 10.80
C PHE A 19 -4.46 -42.69 11.31
N SER A 20 -3.35 -42.81 10.58
CA SER A 20 -2.19 -43.61 11.01
C SER A 20 -0.93 -42.77 10.89
N THR A 21 -0.06 -42.85 11.90
CA THR A 21 1.20 -42.09 11.95
C THR A 21 2.17 -42.74 12.94
N SER A 22 3.47 -42.42 12.91
CA SER A 22 4.39 -42.97 13.90
C SER A 22 4.22 -42.32 15.28
N ARG A 23 4.55 -43.07 16.35
CA ARG A 23 4.70 -42.55 17.71
C ARG A 23 5.62 -41.31 17.76
N GLN A 24 6.69 -41.29 16.96
CA GLN A 24 7.66 -40.20 16.88
C GLN A 24 7.06 -38.89 16.34
N THR A 25 6.16 -38.94 15.35
CA THR A 25 5.44 -37.75 14.84
C THR A 25 4.62 -37.09 15.95
N LEU A 26 3.91 -37.89 16.74
CA LEU A 26 3.03 -37.42 17.81
C LEU A 26 3.79 -36.96 19.06
N MET A 27 4.92 -37.61 19.37
CA MET A 27 5.76 -37.28 20.53
C MET A 27 6.80 -36.18 20.28
N TRP A 28 6.85 -35.57 19.08
CA TRP A 28 7.85 -34.54 18.77
C TRP A 28 7.77 -33.30 19.69
N ILE A 29 6.56 -32.88 20.05
CA ILE A 29 6.35 -31.72 20.92
C ILE A 29 6.14 -32.21 22.36
N PRO A 30 7.05 -31.90 23.31
CA PRO A 30 6.87 -32.26 24.71
C PRO A 30 5.64 -31.57 25.31
N ASP A 31 5.05 -32.20 26.30
CA ASP A 31 3.90 -31.72 27.09
C ASP A 31 2.63 -31.37 26.27
N SER A 32 2.58 -31.80 25.00
CA SER A 32 1.39 -31.79 24.16
C SER A 32 0.40 -32.89 24.56
N PHE A 33 -0.87 -32.76 24.14
CA PHE A 33 -1.95 -33.74 24.37
C PHE A 33 -1.50 -35.17 24.01
N PHE A 34 -0.82 -35.35 22.88
CA PHE A 34 -0.39 -36.67 22.43
C PHE A 34 0.70 -37.30 23.31
N THR A 35 1.56 -36.51 23.96
CA THR A 35 2.54 -37.07 24.90
C THR A 35 1.89 -37.56 26.18
N ALA A 36 0.84 -36.88 26.67
CA ALA A 36 0.05 -37.33 27.81
C ALA A 36 -0.80 -38.57 27.46
N LEU A 37 -1.41 -38.59 26.26
CA LEU A 37 -2.14 -39.72 25.69
C LEU A 37 -1.26 -40.98 25.55
N LEU A 38 -0.10 -40.86 24.88
CA LEU A 38 0.80 -41.98 24.57
C LEU A 38 1.69 -42.43 25.74
N SER A 39 1.71 -41.66 26.85
CA SER A 39 2.27 -42.10 28.13
C SER A 39 1.21 -42.65 29.11
N GLY A 40 -0.04 -42.80 28.66
CA GLY A 40 -1.12 -43.37 29.47
C GLY A 40 -1.61 -42.49 30.63
N ARG A 41 -1.19 -41.21 30.68
CA ARG A 41 -1.66 -40.22 31.67
C ARG A 41 -3.12 -39.81 31.44
N ILE A 42 -3.63 -39.98 30.23
CA ILE A 42 -5.01 -39.69 29.83
C ILE A 42 -5.68 -41.01 29.45
N SER A 43 -6.80 -41.32 30.11
CA SER A 43 -7.66 -42.45 29.71
C SER A 43 -8.22 -42.20 28.32
N SER A 44 -8.08 -43.18 27.42
CA SER A 44 -8.51 -43.07 26.02
C SER A 44 -9.53 -44.13 25.67
N LEU A 45 -10.66 -43.69 25.11
CA LEU A 45 -11.58 -44.60 24.42
C LEU A 45 -10.91 -45.17 23.17
N LYS A 46 -11.33 -46.37 22.79
CA LYS A 46 -10.89 -47.03 21.55
C LYS A 46 -12.10 -47.45 20.74
N ASP A 47 -11.97 -47.41 19.42
CA ASP A 47 -12.97 -47.97 18.52
C ASP A 47 -12.88 -49.51 18.42
N GLU A 48 -13.80 -50.11 17.68
CA GLU A 48 -13.91 -51.56 17.49
C GLU A 48 -12.65 -52.22 16.89
N ASN A 49 -11.76 -51.44 16.26
CA ASN A 49 -10.49 -51.90 15.73
C ASN A 49 -9.30 -51.52 16.62
N GLY A 50 -9.54 -51.01 17.83
CA GLY A 50 -8.51 -50.66 18.81
C GLY A 50 -7.81 -49.32 18.58
N ALA A 51 -8.24 -48.51 17.60
CA ALA A 51 -7.68 -47.19 17.35
C ALA A 51 -8.15 -46.19 18.42
N ILE A 52 -7.27 -45.29 18.86
CA ILE A 52 -7.58 -44.33 19.93
C ILE A 52 -8.56 -43.27 19.41
N PHE A 53 -9.72 -43.15 20.06
CA PHE A 53 -10.75 -42.21 19.68
C PHE A 53 -10.50 -40.80 20.24
N ILE A 54 -10.73 -39.78 19.40
CA ILE A 54 -10.59 -38.36 19.71
C ILE A 54 -11.80 -37.62 19.11
N ASP A 55 -12.59 -36.97 19.96
CA ASP A 55 -13.81 -36.27 19.55
C ASP A 55 -13.52 -34.83 19.07
N ARG A 56 -12.94 -34.68 17.87
CA ARG A 56 -12.58 -33.40 17.22
C ARG A 56 -12.79 -33.48 15.69
N ASP A 57 -12.69 -32.33 15.00
CA ASP A 57 -12.82 -32.27 13.53
C ASP A 57 -11.63 -32.95 12.82
N PRO A 58 -11.88 -33.97 11.96
CA PRO A 58 -10.83 -34.69 11.25
C PRO A 58 -10.09 -33.86 10.19
N LYS A 59 -10.73 -32.84 9.60
CA LYS A 59 -10.10 -31.98 8.58
C LYS A 59 -9.06 -31.07 9.22
N LEU A 60 -9.41 -30.45 10.35
CA LEU A 60 -8.47 -29.63 11.10
C LEU A 60 -7.34 -30.49 11.68
N PHE A 61 -7.68 -31.67 12.21
CA PHE A 61 -6.67 -32.64 12.65
C PHE A 61 -5.72 -33.08 11.53
N ALA A 62 -6.18 -33.23 10.28
CA ALA A 62 -5.30 -33.54 9.15
C ALA A 62 -4.24 -32.43 8.92
N THR A 63 -4.62 -31.16 9.03
CA THR A 63 -3.69 -30.02 8.96
C THR A 63 -2.69 -30.04 10.13
N ILE A 64 -3.18 -30.25 11.35
CA ILE A 64 -2.35 -30.40 12.56
C ILE A 64 -1.33 -31.55 12.41
N LEU A 65 -1.79 -32.72 11.94
CA LEU A 65 -0.95 -33.90 11.75
C LEU A 65 0.10 -33.69 10.65
N ASN A 66 -0.23 -32.94 9.59
CA ASN A 66 0.74 -32.58 8.56
C ASN A 66 1.82 -31.63 9.10
N TYR A 67 1.47 -30.62 9.91
CA TYR A 67 2.46 -29.79 10.62
C TYR A 67 3.39 -30.63 11.52
N LEU A 68 2.84 -31.60 12.27
CA LEU A 68 3.64 -32.54 13.08
C LEU A 68 4.56 -33.45 12.24
N ARG A 69 4.32 -33.61 10.94
CA ARG A 69 5.19 -34.34 10.00
C ARG A 69 6.23 -33.44 9.33
N THR A 70 5.82 -32.29 8.80
CA THR A 70 6.65 -31.44 7.91
C THR A 70 7.38 -30.30 8.62
N ARG A 71 6.98 -29.94 9.85
CA ARG A 71 7.35 -28.70 10.57
C ARG A 71 6.76 -27.40 10.00
N ASP A 72 6.01 -27.47 8.90
CA ASP A 72 5.46 -26.30 8.21
C ASP A 72 3.95 -26.45 7.91
N ILE A 73 3.29 -25.34 7.56
CA ILE A 73 1.84 -25.28 7.41
C ILE A 73 1.41 -24.26 6.34
N ASP A 74 0.55 -24.70 5.41
CA ASP A 74 -0.09 -23.79 4.45
C ASP A 74 -1.34 -23.15 5.09
N LEU A 75 -1.38 -21.83 5.10
CA LEU A 75 -2.46 -21.02 5.66
C LEU A 75 -3.36 -20.40 4.57
N ARG A 76 -3.06 -20.56 3.28
CA ARG A 76 -3.77 -19.92 2.14
C ARG A 76 -5.27 -20.23 2.08
N HIS A 77 -5.69 -21.38 2.63
CA HIS A 77 -7.06 -21.87 2.57
C HIS A 77 -7.59 -22.32 3.94
N CYS A 78 -6.94 -21.92 5.04
CA CYS A 78 -7.31 -22.28 6.41
C CYS A 78 -7.83 -21.05 7.16
N ASP A 79 -8.92 -21.20 7.92
CA ASP A 79 -9.25 -20.21 8.95
C ASP A 79 -8.24 -20.32 10.10
N ILE A 80 -7.36 -19.31 10.21
CA ILE A 80 -6.33 -19.16 11.23
C ILE A 80 -6.95 -19.27 12.63
N LYS A 81 -8.13 -18.70 12.84
CA LYS A 81 -8.78 -18.64 14.16
C LYS A 81 -9.29 -20.01 14.58
N THR A 82 -10.10 -20.68 13.78
CA THR A 82 -10.54 -22.05 14.07
C THR A 82 -9.37 -23.02 14.20
N LEU A 83 -8.34 -22.91 13.35
CA LEU A 83 -7.12 -23.73 13.43
C LEU A 83 -6.33 -23.49 14.73
N ARG A 84 -6.27 -22.24 15.23
CA ARG A 84 -5.60 -21.93 16.50
C ARG A 84 -6.26 -22.62 17.69
N HIS A 85 -7.59 -22.68 17.74
CA HIS A 85 -8.30 -23.37 18.84
C HIS A 85 -8.03 -24.88 18.87
N GLU A 86 -7.80 -25.54 17.71
CA GLU A 86 -7.34 -26.93 17.68
C GLU A 86 -5.86 -27.06 18.12
N ALA A 87 -4.99 -26.16 17.66
CA ALA A 87 -3.58 -26.16 18.09
C ALA A 87 -3.43 -25.96 19.61
N GLU A 88 -4.31 -25.15 20.21
CA GLU A 88 -4.45 -24.96 21.66
C GLU A 88 -4.96 -26.24 22.34
N TYR A 89 -6.05 -26.85 21.85
CA TYR A 89 -6.59 -28.12 22.38
C TYR A 89 -5.55 -29.25 22.39
N TYR A 90 -4.75 -29.37 21.33
CA TYR A 90 -3.70 -30.39 21.24
C TYR A 90 -2.39 -30.02 21.97
N GLY A 91 -2.28 -28.83 22.55
CA GLY A 91 -1.06 -28.37 23.27
C GLY A 91 0.15 -28.15 22.35
N ILE A 92 -0.08 -27.70 21.11
CA ILE A 92 0.95 -27.55 20.07
C ILE A 92 1.52 -26.12 20.14
N THR A 93 2.15 -25.80 21.28
CA THR A 93 2.63 -24.45 21.63
C THR A 93 3.42 -23.72 20.53
N PRO A 94 4.32 -24.36 19.76
CA PRO A 94 5.01 -23.69 18.65
C PRO A 94 4.07 -23.23 17.53
N LEU A 95 3.04 -24.02 17.21
CA LEU A 95 2.04 -23.67 16.20
C LEU A 95 1.09 -22.60 16.71
N VAL A 96 0.65 -22.68 17.97
CA VAL A 96 -0.19 -21.64 18.59
C VAL A 96 0.51 -20.27 18.50
N LYS A 97 1.80 -20.20 18.85
CA LYS A 97 2.60 -18.96 18.72
C LYS A 97 2.67 -18.45 17.27
N ARG A 98 2.89 -19.33 16.29
CA ARG A 98 2.92 -18.95 14.86
C ARG A 98 1.55 -18.44 14.39
N LEU A 99 0.45 -19.06 14.82
CA LEU A 99 -0.91 -18.66 14.43
C LEU A 99 -1.35 -17.35 15.08
N VAL A 100 -0.98 -17.09 16.35
CA VAL A 100 -1.22 -15.79 17.01
C VAL A 100 -0.52 -14.67 16.22
N LEU A 101 0.76 -14.83 15.88
CA LEU A 101 1.48 -13.84 15.08
C LEU A 101 0.84 -13.60 13.70
N CYS A 102 0.23 -14.63 13.08
CA CYS A 102 -0.53 -14.46 11.84
C CYS A 102 -1.92 -13.80 12.04
N GLU A 103 -2.54 -13.96 13.20
CA GLU A 103 -3.78 -13.25 13.58
C GLU A 103 -3.48 -11.76 13.87
N ASP A 104 -2.37 -11.47 14.54
CA ASP A 104 -1.87 -10.12 14.82
C ASP A 104 -1.44 -9.39 13.53
N LEU A 105 -0.70 -10.06 12.62
CA LEU A 105 -0.29 -9.50 11.32
C LEU A 105 -1.49 -9.16 10.40
N ASN A 106 -2.61 -9.87 10.55
CA ASN A 106 -3.83 -9.60 9.79
C ASN A 106 -4.74 -8.55 10.46
N GLN A 107 -4.55 -8.26 11.76
CA GLN A 107 -5.24 -7.16 12.43
C GLN A 107 -4.59 -5.83 12.03
N SER A 108 -5.31 -5.04 11.23
CA SER A 108 -4.87 -3.71 10.85
C SER A 108 -4.77 -2.80 12.09
N SER A 109 -3.61 -2.18 12.29
CA SER A 109 -3.34 -1.30 13.45
C SER A 109 -4.12 0.01 13.45
N CYS A 110 -4.93 0.26 12.41
CA CYS A 110 -5.99 1.26 12.38
C CYS A 110 -7.36 0.56 12.41
N GLY A 111 -8.16 0.84 13.45
CA GLY A 111 -9.40 0.11 13.76
C GLY A 111 -10.58 0.38 12.82
N ASP A 112 -11.66 -0.38 13.02
CA ASP A 112 -12.79 -0.64 12.10
C ASP A 112 -13.68 0.56 11.69
N VAL A 113 -13.28 1.80 11.98
CA VAL A 113 -14.07 3.00 11.65
C VAL A 113 -13.88 3.38 10.18
N LEU A 114 -14.66 2.75 9.30
CA LEU A 114 -14.64 2.97 7.85
C LEU A 114 -15.18 4.35 7.44
N PHE A 115 -14.32 5.37 7.49
CA PHE A 115 -14.58 6.66 6.86
C PHE A 115 -14.41 6.57 5.34
N TYR A 116 -15.50 6.73 4.58
CA TYR A 116 -15.43 6.93 3.13
C TYR A 116 -15.46 8.43 2.79
N GLY A 117 -14.58 8.84 1.88
CA GLY A 117 -14.52 10.21 1.37
C GLY A 117 -14.30 10.19 -0.14
N TYR A 118 -15.07 10.99 -0.87
CA TYR A 118 -14.90 11.12 -2.32
C TYR A 118 -13.97 12.29 -2.63
N LEU A 119 -12.81 11.98 -3.23
CA LEU A 119 -11.94 12.98 -3.85
C LEU A 119 -12.26 13.00 -5.36
N PRO A 120 -12.62 14.16 -5.95
CA PRO A 120 -12.84 14.23 -7.39
C PRO A 120 -11.53 13.95 -8.14
N PRO A 121 -11.60 13.30 -9.32
CA PRO A 121 -10.40 13.00 -10.11
C PRO A 121 -9.71 14.31 -10.54
N PRO A 122 -8.37 14.42 -10.39
CA PRO A 122 -7.63 15.60 -10.82
C PRO A 122 -7.51 15.63 -12.36
N SER A 123 -7.39 16.83 -12.92
CA SER A 123 -7.02 17.02 -14.32
C SER A 123 -5.64 16.41 -14.60
N ILE A 124 -5.52 15.65 -15.69
CA ILE A 124 -4.22 15.11 -16.13
C ILE A 124 -3.30 16.29 -16.51
N PRO A 125 -2.05 16.35 -16.01
CA PRO A 125 -1.11 17.41 -16.38
C PRO A 125 -0.75 17.35 -17.87
N ILE A 126 -0.95 18.47 -18.58
CA ILE A 126 -0.46 18.64 -19.95
C ILE A 126 1.07 18.79 -19.90
N GLN A 127 1.78 18.19 -20.85
CA GLN A 127 3.24 18.29 -20.97
C GLN A 127 3.65 19.75 -21.24
N GLU A 128 4.51 20.31 -20.37
CA GLU A 128 5.10 21.64 -20.59
C GLU A 128 5.95 21.59 -21.89
N PRO A 129 5.68 22.42 -22.92
CA PRO A 129 6.34 22.28 -24.22
C PRO A 129 7.82 22.67 -24.16
N VAL A 130 8.68 21.83 -24.75
CA VAL A 130 10.14 22.04 -24.77
C VAL A 130 10.49 23.19 -25.70
N MET A 131 10.62 24.41 -25.15
CA MET A 131 11.18 25.57 -25.85
C MET A 131 12.69 25.39 -26.06
N GLY A 132 13.08 24.54 -27.02
CA GLY A 132 14.46 24.09 -27.17
C GLY A 132 14.87 23.56 -28.56
N ALA A 133 14.11 23.83 -29.62
CA ALA A 133 14.50 23.48 -30.99
C ALA A 133 14.02 24.53 -32.00
N ALA A 134 14.89 25.50 -32.32
CA ALA A 134 14.65 26.44 -33.42
C ALA A 134 15.00 25.75 -34.75
N VAL A 135 14.03 25.03 -35.34
CA VAL A 135 14.15 24.52 -36.71
C VAL A 135 13.98 25.71 -37.66
N VAL A 136 15.07 26.08 -38.34
CA VAL A 136 15.03 26.99 -39.48
C VAL A 136 14.44 26.25 -40.68
N ASP A 137 13.18 26.55 -41.00
CA ASP A 137 12.48 25.93 -42.13
C ASP A 137 12.85 26.67 -43.42
N GLU A 138 13.59 26.00 -44.31
CA GLU A 138 14.17 26.61 -45.51
C GLU A 138 13.16 26.58 -46.68
N ALA A 139 12.71 27.76 -47.11
CA ALA A 139 11.57 27.91 -48.01
C ALA A 139 11.86 27.40 -49.44
N ILE A 140 11.33 26.22 -49.79
CA ILE A 140 11.34 25.69 -51.17
C ILE A 140 9.94 25.79 -51.80
N SER A 141 9.78 26.78 -52.68
CA SER A 141 8.55 27.06 -53.41
C SER A 141 8.15 25.93 -54.38
N ARG A 142 6.87 25.53 -54.38
CA ARG A 142 6.22 24.85 -55.53
C ARG A 142 4.83 25.45 -55.80
N PRO A 143 4.38 25.51 -57.07
CA PRO A 143 3.38 26.50 -57.49
C PRO A 143 1.93 26.04 -57.31
N VAL A 144 1.05 27.05 -57.23
CA VAL A 144 -0.41 26.92 -57.31
C VAL A 144 -0.83 26.29 -58.63
N ARG A 145 -1.91 25.48 -58.61
CA ARG A 145 -2.64 25.07 -59.81
C ARG A 145 -4.12 25.43 -59.64
N GLU A 146 -4.60 26.31 -60.51
CA GLU A 146 -5.96 26.86 -60.45
C GLU A 146 -7.02 25.89 -60.98
N SER A 147 -8.26 26.08 -60.54
CA SER A 147 -9.48 25.66 -61.24
C SER A 147 -10.66 26.57 -60.80
N PRO A 148 -11.68 26.77 -61.66
CA PRO A 148 -12.26 28.11 -61.81
C PRO A 148 -13.48 28.44 -60.93
N ALA A 149 -13.82 29.73 -60.95
CA ALA A 149 -14.83 30.36 -60.11
C ALA A 149 -16.29 30.14 -60.55
N TYR A 150 -17.21 30.39 -59.62
CA TYR A 150 -18.54 30.95 -59.91
C TYR A 150 -18.88 32.07 -58.93
N LEU A 151 -19.57 33.09 -59.44
CA LEU A 151 -19.99 34.34 -58.78
C LEU A 151 -21.31 34.80 -59.46
N PRO A 152 -22.06 35.79 -58.92
CA PRO A 152 -22.10 36.32 -57.55
C PRO A 152 -23.53 36.31 -56.96
N GLY A 153 -23.67 36.68 -55.69
CA GLY A 153 -24.95 37.06 -55.06
C GLY A 153 -24.70 38.05 -53.93
N ALA A 154 -25.43 39.17 -53.88
CA ALA A 154 -25.03 40.33 -53.09
C ALA A 154 -26.11 40.85 -52.12
N HIS A 155 -25.64 41.66 -51.17
CA HIS A 155 -26.34 42.64 -50.32
C HIS A 155 -26.72 42.27 -48.86
N THR A 156 -26.04 43.01 -47.97
CA THR A 156 -26.53 43.70 -46.76
C THR A 156 -26.67 42.95 -45.43
N HIS A 157 -26.27 43.66 -44.36
CA HIS A 157 -26.13 43.19 -42.98
C HIS A 157 -27.47 43.13 -42.22
N ALA A 158 -27.62 42.13 -41.37
CA ALA A 158 -28.49 42.18 -40.19
C ALA A 158 -27.83 41.46 -38.99
N ARG A 159 -28.27 41.77 -37.77
CA ARG A 159 -27.58 41.40 -36.52
C ARG A 159 -28.04 40.07 -35.91
N GLY A 160 -27.11 39.12 -35.74
CA GLY A 160 -26.90 38.37 -34.50
C GLY A 160 -27.87 37.26 -34.07
N HIS A 161 -27.51 36.64 -32.93
CA HIS A 161 -28.17 35.52 -32.21
C HIS A 161 -28.13 34.13 -32.88
N ALA A 162 -27.28 33.26 -32.32
CA ALA A 162 -27.35 31.81 -32.49
C ALA A 162 -27.09 31.11 -31.14
N HIS A 163 -28.11 30.36 -30.71
CA HIS A 163 -28.29 29.65 -29.43
C HIS A 163 -27.06 29.05 -28.74
N SER A 164 -26.82 29.45 -27.49
CA SER A 164 -26.15 28.61 -26.50
C SER A 164 -27.16 27.62 -25.87
N ARG A 165 -26.80 26.34 -25.75
CA ARG A 165 -27.58 25.34 -25.01
C ARG A 165 -27.10 25.28 -23.57
N ASN A 166 -27.74 26.05 -22.69
CA ASN A 166 -27.49 25.98 -21.26
C ASN A 166 -28.49 25.00 -20.60
N SER A 167 -28.00 24.01 -19.86
CA SER A 167 -28.84 23.02 -19.16
C SER A 167 -28.48 22.95 -17.67
N SER A 168 -29.00 23.90 -16.91
CA SER A 168 -28.94 23.92 -15.43
C SER A 168 -29.86 22.86 -14.82
N LEU A 169 -29.38 22.10 -13.85
CA LEU A 169 -30.20 21.24 -12.98
C LEU A 169 -30.06 21.67 -11.52
N ASP A 170 -30.85 22.67 -11.14
CA ASP A 170 -31.19 22.94 -9.75
C ASP A 170 -32.26 21.93 -9.29
N MET A 171 -32.09 21.35 -8.10
CA MET A 171 -33.09 20.49 -7.45
C MET A 171 -33.43 21.04 -6.05
N ARG A 172 -34.39 21.96 -6.01
CA ARG A 172 -35.06 22.36 -4.76
C ARG A 172 -36.14 21.33 -4.43
N VAL A 173 -36.15 20.84 -3.19
CA VAL A 173 -37.31 20.15 -2.60
C VAL A 173 -37.74 20.92 -1.34
N GLY A 174 -39.00 21.33 -1.27
CA GLY A 174 -39.54 22.22 -0.23
C GLY A 174 -40.43 21.50 0.80
N SER A 175 -40.54 22.09 1.98
CA SER A 175 -41.20 21.50 3.16
C SER A 175 -42.74 21.56 3.14
N ARG A 176 -43.38 20.45 3.58
CA ARG A 176 -44.77 20.35 4.12
C ARG A 176 -44.90 19.12 5.05
N SER A 177 -45.80 19.02 6.03
CA SER A 177 -46.16 19.94 7.13
C SER A 177 -47.25 19.33 8.04
N SER A 178 -47.22 19.66 9.34
CA SER A 178 -48.34 19.64 10.34
C SER A 178 -48.39 18.50 11.39
N SER A 179 -48.61 18.89 12.66
CA SER A 179 -49.42 18.30 13.77
C SER A 179 -49.56 16.75 13.96
N ASP A 180 -49.66 16.11 15.14
CA ASP A 180 -49.80 16.44 16.58
C ASP A 180 -49.75 15.09 17.42
N VAL A 181 -49.75 14.92 18.76
CA VAL A 181 -49.33 15.65 19.99
C VAL A 181 -49.53 14.71 21.25
N ARG A 182 -49.00 15.08 22.44
CA ARG A 182 -49.26 14.54 23.82
C ARG A 182 -48.69 13.16 24.30
N ASN A 183 -47.59 13.26 25.08
CA ASN A 183 -47.49 13.02 26.56
C ASN A 183 -47.37 11.61 27.26
N ILE A 184 -46.27 11.48 28.03
CA ILE A 184 -45.98 10.70 29.28
C ILE A 184 -45.88 9.13 29.23
N PRO A 185 -45.27 8.42 30.24
CA PRO A 185 -43.88 7.93 30.07
C PRO A 185 -43.63 6.42 30.37
N GLY A 186 -42.43 5.91 30.02
CA GLY A 186 -41.94 4.64 30.59
C GLY A 186 -40.62 4.07 30.07
N ARG A 187 -39.53 4.23 30.87
CA ARG A 187 -38.27 3.44 30.93
C ARG A 187 -37.37 3.23 29.68
N ALA A 188 -36.06 3.22 29.96
CA ALA A 188 -34.96 2.54 29.26
C ALA A 188 -34.75 2.82 27.74
N CYS A 189 -33.75 3.65 27.44
CA CYS A 189 -33.31 3.90 26.06
C CYS A 189 -32.30 2.84 25.59
N HIS A 190 -32.70 2.03 24.61
CA HIS A 190 -31.79 1.27 23.73
C HIS A 190 -32.18 1.52 22.27
N SER A 191 -31.42 2.38 21.59
CA SER A 191 -31.72 2.84 20.23
C SER A 191 -31.56 1.72 19.20
N ARG A 192 -32.67 1.09 18.83
CA ARG A 192 -32.78 0.31 17.59
C ARG A 192 -32.73 1.25 16.39
N ALA A 193 -31.62 1.29 15.67
CA ALA A 193 -31.59 1.88 14.33
C ALA A 193 -32.40 0.99 13.37
N ALA A 194 -33.20 1.60 12.49
CA ALA A 194 -34.09 0.87 11.59
C ALA A 194 -33.33 0.25 10.41
N SER A 195 -33.77 -0.93 9.96
CA SER A 195 -33.30 -1.55 8.73
C SER A 195 -33.83 -0.80 7.50
N LEU A 196 -33.03 0.12 6.97
CA LEU A 196 -33.27 0.73 5.66
C LEU A 196 -32.52 -0.07 4.57
N ASP A 197 -33.29 -0.75 3.72
CA ASP A 197 -32.83 -1.61 2.63
C ASP A 197 -32.23 -0.79 1.47
N LEU A 198 -31.05 -0.22 1.69
CA LEU A 198 -30.28 0.48 0.65
C LEU A 198 -29.61 -0.53 -0.28
N ARG A 199 -30.39 -0.97 -1.29
CA ARG A 199 -29.91 -1.75 -2.44
C ARG A 199 -28.63 -1.14 -3.00
N HIS A 200 -27.57 -1.96 -3.07
CA HIS A 200 -26.25 -1.49 -3.49
C HIS A 200 -26.24 -0.95 -4.93
N THR A 201 -26.22 0.38 -5.09
CA THR A 201 -25.63 1.03 -6.25
C THR A 201 -24.11 0.85 -6.21
N ARG A 202 -23.67 -0.38 -6.52
CA ARG A 202 -22.28 -0.68 -6.90
C ARG A 202 -21.97 0.00 -8.22
N ASN A 203 -21.72 1.31 -8.19
CA ASN A 203 -20.99 1.99 -9.27
C ASN A 203 -19.59 1.40 -9.26
N SER A 204 -19.36 0.40 -10.11
CA SER A 204 -18.11 -0.34 -10.12
C SER A 204 -17.01 0.54 -10.73
N SER A 205 -15.76 0.29 -10.37
CA SER A 205 -14.61 0.92 -11.04
C SER A 205 -14.57 0.64 -12.55
N ALA A 206 -15.22 -0.43 -13.00
CA ALA A 206 -15.41 -0.75 -14.41
C ALA A 206 -16.35 0.22 -15.15
N ASP A 207 -17.30 0.85 -14.46
CA ASP A 207 -18.23 1.81 -15.08
C ASP A 207 -17.60 3.19 -15.25
N LEU A 208 -16.77 3.63 -14.30
CA LEU A 208 -15.89 4.80 -14.48
C LEU A 208 -14.89 4.57 -15.63
N ASN A 209 -14.33 3.36 -15.73
CA ASN A 209 -13.44 2.96 -16.82
C ASN A 209 -14.11 3.01 -18.21
N LYS A 210 -15.43 2.78 -18.33
CA LYS A 210 -16.16 2.91 -19.61
C LYS A 210 -16.25 4.37 -20.06
N LEU A 211 -16.52 5.29 -19.14
CA LEU A 211 -16.59 6.73 -19.42
C LEU A 211 -15.22 7.27 -19.86
N ILE A 212 -14.18 7.02 -19.06
CA ILE A 212 -12.80 7.49 -19.32
C ILE A 212 -12.28 6.99 -20.69
N ARG A 213 -12.62 5.76 -21.09
CA ARG A 213 -12.23 5.20 -22.40
C ARG A 213 -12.85 5.93 -23.60
N ASN A 214 -14.09 6.41 -23.48
CA ASN A 214 -14.73 7.16 -24.58
C ASN A 214 -14.09 8.53 -24.77
N ASP A 215 -13.84 9.27 -23.68
CA ASP A 215 -13.32 10.64 -23.76
C ASP A 215 -11.85 10.67 -24.20
N LEU A 216 -11.01 9.75 -23.73
CA LEU A 216 -9.59 9.69 -24.13
C LEU A 216 -9.38 9.06 -25.51
N GLY A 217 -10.27 8.17 -25.97
CA GLY A 217 -10.19 7.55 -27.30
C GLY A 217 -10.40 8.54 -28.47
N LEU A 218 -10.95 9.72 -28.18
CA LEU A 218 -11.06 10.83 -29.13
C LEU A 218 -9.80 11.70 -29.22
N VAL A 219 -8.88 11.60 -28.24
CA VAL A 219 -7.66 12.42 -28.14
C VAL A 219 -6.43 11.65 -28.62
N PHE A 220 -6.35 10.36 -28.29
CA PHE A 220 -5.21 9.50 -28.63
C PHE A 220 -5.65 8.38 -29.58
N GLY A 221 -5.23 8.47 -30.85
CA GLY A 221 -5.72 7.64 -31.95
C GLY A 221 -5.64 6.14 -31.65
N GLY A 222 -6.81 5.48 -31.65
CA GLY A 222 -6.94 4.09 -31.23
C GLY A 222 -6.34 3.06 -32.20
N ASN A 223 -5.07 2.71 -32.03
CA ASN A 223 -4.50 1.49 -32.62
C ASN A 223 -3.36 0.84 -31.80
N GLN A 224 -3.48 0.85 -30.47
CA GLN A 224 -2.55 0.18 -29.53
C GLN A 224 -3.37 -0.53 -28.45
N VAL A 225 -3.54 -1.85 -28.53
CA VAL A 225 -4.38 -2.63 -27.58
C VAL A 225 -3.61 -3.83 -27.05
N SER A 226 -2.79 -3.60 -26.02
CA SER A 226 -2.07 -4.69 -25.32
C SER A 226 -1.65 -4.40 -23.88
N ASN A 227 -1.41 -3.13 -23.48
CA ASN A 227 -0.93 -2.84 -22.11
C ASN A 227 -1.29 -1.44 -21.55
N TRP A 228 -2.41 -0.85 -21.98
CA TRP A 228 -2.82 0.50 -21.53
C TRP A 228 -3.35 0.48 -20.09
N ALA A 229 -2.51 0.94 -19.16
CA ALA A 229 -2.98 1.34 -17.84
C ALA A 229 -3.78 2.65 -17.94
N ASP A 230 -4.96 2.68 -17.32
CA ASP A 230 -5.78 3.89 -17.17
C ASP A 230 -4.95 4.99 -16.46
N PRO A 231 -4.71 6.17 -17.08
CA PRO A 231 -3.87 7.22 -16.50
C PRO A 231 -4.49 7.87 -15.26
N LEU A 232 -5.79 7.68 -15.01
CA LEU A 232 -6.49 8.10 -13.79
C LEU A 232 -6.67 6.95 -12.78
N ARG A 233 -6.09 5.77 -13.04
CA ARG A 233 -5.97 4.71 -12.03
C ARG A 233 -4.90 5.09 -11.01
N VAL A 234 -5.34 5.31 -9.77
CA VAL A 234 -4.46 5.44 -8.60
C VAL A 234 -3.62 4.17 -8.46
N GLN A 235 -2.30 4.34 -8.32
CA GLN A 235 -1.34 3.26 -8.13
C GLN A 235 -0.82 3.20 -6.68
N ILE A 236 -0.52 4.35 -6.09
CA ILE A 236 0.08 4.45 -4.74
C ILE A 236 -0.61 5.56 -3.96
N ILE A 237 -0.96 5.29 -2.69
CA ILE A 237 -1.43 6.28 -1.73
C ILE A 237 -0.46 6.29 -0.54
N LYS A 238 -0.08 7.50 -0.08
CA LYS A 238 0.69 7.69 1.15
C LYS A 238 0.08 8.83 1.96
N ALA A 239 -0.28 8.54 3.22
CA ALA A 239 -0.76 9.54 4.17
C ALA A 239 0.34 9.91 5.18
N HIS A 240 0.37 11.16 5.63
CA HIS A 240 1.25 11.62 6.70
C HIS A 240 0.62 12.81 7.43
N HIS A 241 0.12 12.58 8.64
CA HIS A 241 -0.70 13.54 9.40
C HIS A 241 -1.90 14.01 8.53
N HIS A 242 -2.16 15.32 8.46
CA HIS A 242 -3.26 15.93 7.70
C HIS A 242 -3.00 16.04 6.18
N TRP A 243 -2.14 15.19 5.61
CA TRP A 243 -1.81 15.17 4.17
C TRP A 243 -1.91 13.76 3.57
N ILE A 244 -2.34 13.70 2.32
CA ILE A 244 -2.33 12.48 1.48
C ILE A 244 -1.70 12.82 0.14
N ALA A 245 -0.67 12.08 -0.28
CA ALA A 245 -0.23 12.02 -1.66
C ALA A 245 -0.88 10.82 -2.36
N VAL A 246 -1.36 11.04 -3.59
CA VAL A 246 -1.96 10.05 -4.46
C VAL A 246 -1.18 10.08 -5.78
N ALA A 247 -0.51 8.98 -6.12
CA ALA A 247 0.21 8.85 -7.38
C ALA A 247 -0.58 7.98 -8.37
N TYR A 248 -0.61 8.49 -9.59
CA TYR A 248 -1.06 7.82 -10.81
C TYR A 248 0.17 7.31 -11.57
N ALA A 249 -0.01 6.79 -12.78
CA ALA A 249 1.10 6.32 -13.61
C ALA A 249 2.18 7.40 -13.81
N HIS A 250 1.79 8.61 -14.22
CA HIS A 250 2.71 9.64 -14.72
C HIS A 250 2.69 10.97 -13.93
N PHE A 251 1.95 11.04 -12.82
CA PHE A 251 1.90 12.24 -11.98
C PHE A 251 1.44 11.93 -10.55
N VAL A 252 1.78 12.82 -9.61
CA VAL A 252 1.37 12.75 -8.21
C VAL A 252 0.58 14.01 -7.84
N VAL A 253 -0.50 13.84 -7.08
CA VAL A 253 -1.26 14.93 -6.46
C VAL A 253 -1.19 14.85 -4.95
N CYS A 254 -1.30 15.99 -4.28
CA CYS A 254 -1.27 16.08 -2.83
C CYS A 254 -2.48 16.84 -2.31
N TYR A 255 -3.23 16.19 -1.42
CA TYR A 255 -4.37 16.74 -0.71
C TYR A 255 -3.98 17.09 0.73
N ARG A 256 -4.52 18.19 1.25
CA ARG A 256 -4.47 18.58 2.67
C ARG A 256 -5.87 18.55 3.27
N LEU A 257 -6.00 17.93 4.44
CA LEU A 257 -7.17 18.09 5.29
C LEU A 257 -7.12 19.46 5.99
N LYS A 258 -8.23 20.21 5.91
CA LYS A 258 -8.48 21.43 6.69
C LYS A 258 -9.76 21.24 7.49
N ASP A 259 -9.72 21.56 8.78
CA ASP A 259 -10.80 21.26 9.72
C ASP A 259 -12.16 21.88 9.33
N SER A 260 -12.13 23.05 8.67
CA SER A 260 -13.31 23.79 8.23
C SER A 260 -13.87 23.37 6.86
N THR A 261 -13.12 22.62 6.05
CA THR A 261 -13.40 22.44 4.61
C THR A 261 -13.08 21.05 4.06
N GLY A 262 -12.63 20.12 4.89
CA GLY A 262 -12.29 18.75 4.48
C GLY A 262 -11.00 18.68 3.66
N TRP A 263 -10.91 17.69 2.77
CA TRP A 263 -9.74 17.49 1.91
C TRP A 263 -9.74 18.46 0.72
N GLN A 264 -8.68 19.25 0.60
CA GLN A 264 -8.45 20.16 -0.53
C GLN A 264 -7.23 19.72 -1.32
N LEU A 265 -7.30 19.77 -2.66
CA LEU A 265 -6.15 19.62 -3.54
C LEU A 265 -5.21 20.83 -3.35
N VAL A 266 -3.94 20.58 -3.05
CA VAL A 266 -2.93 21.63 -2.80
C VAL A 266 -1.84 21.64 -3.87
N PHE A 267 -1.52 20.50 -4.46
CA PHE A 267 -0.47 20.36 -5.46
C PHE A 267 -0.77 19.25 -6.46
N THR A 268 -0.33 19.46 -7.71
CA THR A 268 -0.28 18.47 -8.79
C THR A 268 1.11 18.59 -9.43
N SER A 269 1.82 17.48 -9.61
CA SER A 269 3.12 17.48 -10.29
C SER A 269 2.97 17.75 -11.79
N PRO A 270 4.02 18.21 -12.49
CA PRO A 270 4.12 18.02 -13.94
C PRO A 270 3.98 16.54 -14.31
N HIS A 271 3.70 16.28 -15.59
CA HIS A 271 3.79 14.94 -16.17
C HIS A 271 5.24 14.41 -16.08
N ILE A 272 5.39 13.12 -15.80
CA ILE A 272 6.67 12.39 -15.78
C ILE A 272 6.56 11.24 -16.77
N GLU A 273 7.50 11.16 -17.73
CA GLU A 273 7.44 10.22 -18.85
C GLU A 273 7.55 8.76 -18.40
N SER A 274 8.42 8.48 -17.42
CA SER A 274 8.51 7.18 -16.75
C SER A 274 7.41 7.00 -15.70
N CYS A 275 6.94 5.77 -15.51
CA CYS A 275 5.98 5.45 -14.45
C CYS A 275 6.53 5.73 -13.05
N ILE A 276 5.68 6.23 -12.15
CA ILE A 276 5.99 6.43 -10.73
C ILE A 276 5.97 5.08 -10.01
N GLU A 277 7.07 4.73 -9.36
CA GLU A 277 7.26 3.41 -8.73
C GLU A 277 7.18 3.44 -7.20
N ARG A 278 7.62 4.53 -6.56
CA ARG A 278 7.48 4.75 -5.11
C ARG A 278 7.08 6.19 -4.83
N VAL A 279 6.45 6.41 -3.68
CA VAL A 279 6.08 7.73 -3.14
C VAL A 279 6.45 7.78 -1.66
N ALA A 280 6.97 8.92 -1.20
CA ALA A 280 7.15 9.22 0.21
C ALA A 280 6.64 10.64 0.53
N VAL A 281 6.10 10.81 1.74
CA VAL A 281 5.55 12.09 2.24
C VAL A 281 6.04 12.32 3.67
N ASN A 282 6.45 13.54 4.00
CA ASN A 282 6.88 13.94 5.34
C ASN A 282 6.46 15.38 5.65
N ALA A 283 6.09 15.65 6.90
CA ALA A 283 5.60 16.96 7.34
C ALA A 283 6.69 18.01 7.59
N LYS A 284 7.96 17.60 7.68
CA LYS A 284 8.99 18.30 8.47
C LYS A 284 10.09 18.98 7.64
N LEU A 285 9.75 20.10 7.02
CA LEU A 285 10.70 21.19 6.78
C LEU A 285 10.25 22.43 7.58
N GLY A 286 10.77 22.56 8.80
CA GLY A 286 10.61 23.78 9.61
C GLY A 286 11.91 24.58 9.59
N GLY A 287 11.82 25.85 9.21
CA GLY A 287 12.97 26.77 9.27
C GLY A 287 13.45 26.97 10.72
N GLY A 288 14.69 27.46 10.86
CA GLY A 288 15.18 27.93 12.15
C GLY A 288 14.38 29.13 12.68
N PRO A 289 14.48 29.47 13.97
CA PRO A 289 13.62 30.48 14.64
C PRO A 289 13.80 31.94 14.16
N ALA A 290 14.47 32.17 13.02
CA ALA A 290 14.79 33.48 12.47
C ALA A 290 14.04 33.83 11.17
N GLN A 291 13.29 32.89 10.56
CA GLN A 291 12.50 33.15 9.34
C GLN A 291 11.15 32.42 9.38
N GLY A 292 10.06 33.19 9.30
CA GLY A 292 8.68 32.72 9.42
C GLY A 292 8.11 32.06 8.17
N GLU A 293 8.90 31.27 7.44
CA GLU A 293 8.37 30.49 6.31
C GLU A 293 7.50 29.33 6.82
N ALA A 294 6.29 29.19 6.25
CA ALA A 294 5.35 28.14 6.64
C ALA A 294 5.94 26.75 6.37
N ALA A 295 5.81 25.85 7.35
CA ALA A 295 6.50 24.56 7.37
C ALA A 295 6.14 23.69 6.15
N SER A 296 7.04 23.65 5.16
CA SER A 296 6.78 23.01 3.88
C SER A 296 6.75 21.49 4.00
N LYS A 297 5.90 20.86 3.20
CA LYS A 297 5.73 19.41 3.16
C LYS A 297 6.61 18.82 2.08
N MET A 298 7.31 17.76 2.45
CA MET A 298 8.28 17.10 1.60
C MET A 298 7.59 15.94 0.90
N VAL A 299 7.57 15.95 -0.44
CA VAL A 299 7.00 14.89 -1.26
C VAL A 299 8.05 14.41 -2.24
N ALA A 300 8.39 13.12 -2.12
CA ALA A 300 9.33 12.44 -3.00
C ALA A 300 8.60 11.39 -3.84
N ILE A 301 9.03 11.23 -5.08
CA ILE A 301 8.68 10.10 -5.94
C ILE A 301 9.96 9.43 -6.46
N SER A 302 9.88 8.16 -6.83
CA SER A 302 10.88 7.53 -7.70
C SER A 302 10.27 7.04 -9.02
N TYR A 303 11.10 7.01 -10.05
CA TYR A 303 10.81 6.45 -11.37
C TYR A 303 12.12 5.86 -11.94
N ALA A 304 12.14 4.55 -12.20
CA ALA A 304 13.36 3.78 -12.45
C ALA A 304 14.44 4.01 -11.35
N SER A 305 15.58 4.60 -11.72
CA SER A 305 16.67 4.94 -10.79
C SER A 305 16.62 6.38 -10.26
N HIS A 306 15.71 7.21 -10.79
CA HIS A 306 15.62 8.62 -10.47
C HIS A 306 14.63 8.87 -9.34
N ILE A 307 14.91 9.91 -8.55
CA ILE A 307 14.12 10.35 -7.41
C ILE A 307 13.89 11.85 -7.58
N ARG A 308 12.64 12.32 -7.53
CA ARG A 308 12.32 13.75 -7.63
C ARG A 308 11.64 14.22 -6.36
N LEU A 309 12.11 15.36 -5.84
CA LEU A 309 11.76 15.87 -4.53
C LEU A 309 11.21 17.30 -4.62
N TRP A 310 10.05 17.52 -4.02
CA TRP A 310 9.43 18.83 -3.91
C TRP A 310 9.19 19.21 -2.45
N GLY A 311 9.33 20.51 -2.16
CA GLY A 311 8.66 21.15 -1.04
C GLY A 311 7.32 21.71 -1.52
N ILE A 312 6.28 21.56 -0.70
CA ILE A 312 4.95 22.09 -0.96
C ILE A 312 4.57 22.96 0.24
N SER A 313 4.40 24.25 0.02
CA SER A 313 3.96 25.16 1.08
C SER A 313 2.49 24.93 1.44
N GLU A 314 2.07 25.45 2.59
CA GLU A 314 0.66 25.42 2.99
C GLU A 314 -0.29 26.16 2.03
N HIS A 315 0.26 27.08 1.23
CA HIS A 315 -0.47 27.86 0.23
C HIS A 315 -0.45 27.22 -1.17
N GLY A 316 0.17 26.04 -1.34
CA GLY A 316 0.25 25.33 -2.62
C GLY A 316 1.38 25.76 -3.55
N SER A 317 2.24 26.69 -3.14
CA SER A 317 3.46 26.98 -3.90
C SER A 317 4.43 25.79 -3.84
N ARG A 318 4.94 25.37 -5.02
CA ARG A 318 5.90 24.28 -5.18
C ARG A 318 7.33 24.82 -5.19
N THR A 319 8.21 24.24 -4.38
CA THR A 319 9.67 24.38 -4.54
C THR A 319 10.22 23.07 -5.12
N ASN A 320 10.95 23.16 -6.24
CA ASN A 320 11.65 22.00 -6.80
C ASN A 320 13.00 21.89 -6.08
N ILE A 321 13.17 20.87 -5.25
CA ILE A 321 14.32 20.72 -4.36
C ILE A 321 15.44 19.95 -5.06
N GLY A 322 15.10 18.99 -5.91
CA GLY A 322 16.09 18.30 -6.72
C GLY A 322 15.52 17.14 -7.52
N THR A 323 16.34 16.64 -8.43
CA THR A 323 16.21 15.30 -9.00
C THR A 323 17.53 14.59 -8.79
N PHE A 324 17.48 13.46 -8.09
CA PHE A 324 18.63 12.65 -7.71
C PHE A 324 18.59 11.33 -8.47
N ASN A 325 19.73 10.67 -8.60
CA ASN A 325 19.83 9.34 -9.22
C ASN A 325 20.50 8.40 -8.20
N LEU A 326 19.94 7.21 -8.00
CA LEU A 326 20.54 6.15 -7.18
C LEU A 326 21.47 5.24 -8.03
N ASN A 327 21.48 5.43 -9.35
CA ASN A 327 22.18 4.63 -10.36
C ASN A 327 21.72 3.16 -10.48
N VAL A 328 20.75 2.75 -9.65
CA VAL A 328 20.02 1.48 -9.68
C VAL A 328 18.54 1.73 -9.38
N ARG A 329 17.67 0.77 -9.66
CA ARG A 329 16.22 0.90 -9.43
C ARG A 329 15.90 1.14 -7.95
N VAL A 330 15.02 2.10 -7.67
CA VAL A 330 14.63 2.49 -6.30
C VAL A 330 13.45 1.64 -5.82
N GLU A 331 13.73 0.64 -4.99
CA GLU A 331 12.71 -0.28 -4.47
C GLU A 331 12.08 0.23 -3.18
N TYR A 332 12.80 0.96 -2.34
CA TYR A 332 12.22 1.57 -1.14
C TYR A 332 12.54 3.07 -1.11
N LEU A 333 11.54 3.88 -0.78
CA LEU A 333 11.64 5.33 -0.68
C LEU A 333 10.77 5.79 0.50
N PHE A 334 11.39 6.40 1.51
CA PHE A 334 10.73 6.81 2.76
C PHE A 334 11.53 7.90 3.47
N PHE A 335 10.97 8.52 4.50
CA PHE A 335 11.65 9.54 5.29
C PHE A 335 11.98 9.02 6.70
N ILE A 336 13.17 9.37 7.21
CA ILE A 336 13.54 9.27 8.62
C ILE A 336 13.79 10.70 9.13
N GLY A 337 12.90 11.21 9.99
CA GLY A 337 13.04 12.56 10.57
C GLY A 337 13.03 13.69 9.52
N SER A 338 14.21 14.22 9.18
CA SER A 338 14.44 15.26 8.16
C SER A 338 15.24 14.75 6.95
N GLN A 339 15.32 13.43 6.77
CA GLN A 339 16.12 12.78 5.72
C GLN A 339 15.22 11.92 4.83
N LEU A 340 15.45 11.98 3.52
CA LEU A 340 14.86 11.07 2.54
C LEU A 340 15.85 9.92 2.31
N VAL A 341 15.39 8.70 2.54
CA VAL A 341 16.16 7.47 2.32
C VAL A 341 15.60 6.75 1.10
N ALA A 342 16.48 6.32 0.21
CA ALA A 342 16.20 5.43 -0.89
C ALA A 342 17.07 4.18 -0.78
N LEU A 343 16.48 2.99 -0.96
CA LEU A 343 17.19 1.72 -0.92
C LEU A 343 16.94 0.91 -2.19
N SER A 344 17.94 0.13 -2.59
CA SER A 344 17.83 -0.91 -3.62
C SER A 344 18.33 -2.25 -3.08
N PRO A 345 17.65 -3.38 -3.36
CA PRO A 345 18.11 -4.71 -2.94
C PRO A 345 19.49 -5.06 -3.51
N THR A 346 19.94 -4.39 -4.57
CA THR A 346 21.27 -4.55 -5.18
C THR A 346 22.42 -4.01 -4.30
N GLY A 347 22.19 -3.64 -3.05
CA GLY A 347 23.23 -3.13 -2.16
C GLY A 347 23.59 -1.67 -2.39
N LYS A 348 22.61 -0.80 -2.68
CA LYS A 348 22.82 0.66 -2.68
C LYS A 348 21.81 1.38 -1.79
N ILE A 349 22.31 2.31 -1.00
CA ILE A 349 21.53 3.28 -0.21
C ILE A 349 21.86 4.69 -0.68
N GLY A 350 20.82 5.52 -0.82
CA GLY A 350 20.93 6.96 -1.02
C GLY A 350 20.24 7.72 0.10
N VAL A 351 20.90 8.73 0.66
CA VAL A 351 20.37 9.58 1.74
C VAL A 351 20.46 11.04 1.30
N TRP A 352 19.32 11.74 1.34
CA TRP A 352 19.26 13.20 1.21
C TRP A 352 18.90 13.84 2.55
N HIS A 353 19.59 14.91 2.94
CA HIS A 353 19.38 15.59 4.23
C HIS A 353 18.90 17.04 4.06
N ALA A 354 17.75 17.37 4.66
CA ALA A 354 17.03 18.59 4.36
C ALA A 354 17.72 19.90 4.77
N MET A 355 18.48 19.93 5.86
CA MET A 355 19.14 21.16 6.30
C MET A 355 20.41 21.49 5.49
N THR A 356 21.06 20.46 4.92
CA THR A 356 22.32 20.62 4.18
C THR A 356 22.14 20.46 2.66
N GLN A 357 20.95 20.09 2.21
CA GLN A 357 20.56 19.89 0.80
C GLN A 357 21.43 18.85 0.05
N HIS A 358 22.20 18.04 0.79
CA HIS A 358 23.17 17.10 0.25
C HIS A 358 22.53 15.75 -0.07
N TRP A 359 22.87 15.17 -1.23
CA TRP A 359 22.56 13.79 -1.62
C TRP A 359 23.84 12.97 -1.57
N GLN A 360 23.82 11.85 -0.84
CA GLN A 360 24.96 10.94 -0.69
C GLN A 360 24.50 9.52 -1.01
N ILE A 361 25.31 8.78 -1.77
CA ILE A 361 25.08 7.36 -2.11
C ILE A 361 26.20 6.56 -1.46
N GLN A 362 25.87 5.42 -0.86
CA GLN A 362 26.86 4.44 -0.40
C GLN A 362 26.46 3.03 -0.84
N ASP A 363 27.47 2.21 -1.11
CA ASP A 363 27.31 0.81 -1.44
C ASP A 363 27.37 -0.02 -0.15
N VAL A 364 26.45 -0.97 -0.03
CA VAL A 364 26.23 -1.82 1.14
C VAL A 364 26.02 -3.26 0.71
N VAL A 365 26.04 -4.20 1.66
CA VAL A 365 25.66 -5.59 1.38
C VAL A 365 24.21 -5.64 0.86
N PRO A 366 23.87 -6.50 -0.12
CA PRO A 366 22.52 -6.64 -0.64
C PRO A 366 21.47 -6.86 0.47
N ILE A 367 20.45 -6.00 0.45
CA ILE A 367 19.47 -5.85 1.55
C ILE A 367 18.33 -6.86 1.34
N SER A 368 18.16 -7.79 2.28
CA SER A 368 17.03 -8.73 2.33
C SER A 368 15.82 -8.13 3.06
N SER A 369 16.05 -7.32 4.10
CA SER A 369 15.01 -6.65 4.90
C SER A 369 15.49 -5.34 5.51
N PHE A 370 14.59 -4.47 5.95
CA PHE A 370 14.94 -3.24 6.69
C PHE A 370 13.82 -2.81 7.64
N ASP A 371 14.17 -2.05 8.68
CA ASP A 371 13.23 -1.42 9.62
C ASP A 371 13.79 -0.09 10.18
N VAL A 372 12.97 0.73 10.84
CA VAL A 372 13.35 2.06 11.35
C VAL A 372 13.07 2.19 12.85
N ALA A 373 14.12 2.02 13.66
CA ALA A 373 14.10 2.23 15.10
C ALA A 373 14.38 3.71 15.44
N GLY A 374 13.36 4.56 15.27
CA GLY A 374 13.42 6.00 15.61
C GLY A 374 14.29 6.80 14.63
N SER A 375 15.59 6.89 14.90
CA SER A 375 16.59 7.48 13.99
C SER A 375 17.65 6.49 13.51
N PHE A 376 17.55 5.23 13.90
CA PHE A 376 18.39 4.16 13.36
C PHE A 376 17.64 3.47 12.22
N LEU A 377 18.28 3.39 11.05
CA LEU A 377 17.87 2.46 9.99
C LEU A 377 18.56 1.12 10.26
N LEU A 378 17.78 0.06 10.40
CA LEU A 378 18.24 -1.31 10.50
C LEU A 378 18.17 -1.95 9.11
N LEU A 379 19.21 -2.71 8.72
CA LEU A 379 19.32 -3.41 7.44
C LEU A 379 19.67 -4.88 7.71
N GLY A 380 18.75 -5.79 7.41
CA GLY A 380 19.06 -7.22 7.29
C GLY A 380 19.62 -7.48 5.89
N CYS A 381 20.77 -8.16 5.82
CA CYS A 381 21.50 -8.37 4.58
C CYS A 381 21.73 -9.86 4.32
N ASN A 382 21.82 -10.22 3.04
CA ASN A 382 21.86 -11.60 2.53
C ASN A 382 23.14 -12.41 2.83
N ASN A 383 23.90 -12.03 3.87
CA ASN A 383 25.11 -12.68 4.38
C ASN A 383 24.99 -13.04 5.86
N GLY A 384 23.77 -13.06 6.39
CA GLY A 384 23.43 -13.27 7.79
C GLY A 384 23.84 -12.13 8.73
N ALA A 385 24.14 -10.94 8.22
CA ALA A 385 24.48 -9.78 9.04
C ALA A 385 23.36 -8.74 9.09
N ILE A 386 23.20 -8.16 10.28
CA ILE A 386 22.32 -7.02 10.54
C ILE A 386 23.23 -5.80 10.70
N TYR A 387 23.06 -4.81 9.83
CA TYR A 387 23.72 -3.52 9.90
C TYR A 387 22.77 -2.46 10.45
N TYR A 388 23.33 -1.38 11.01
CA TYR A 388 22.57 -0.17 11.31
C TYR A 388 23.29 1.10 10.86
N ILE A 389 22.49 2.12 10.58
CA ILE A 389 22.94 3.45 10.18
C ILE A 389 22.27 4.47 11.11
N ASP A 390 23.07 5.28 11.80
CA ASP A 390 22.59 6.35 12.68
C ASP A 390 22.37 7.64 11.88
N MET A 391 21.12 7.91 11.54
CA MET A 391 20.74 9.07 10.75
C MET A 391 21.00 10.40 11.48
N GLN A 392 21.14 10.44 12.82
CA GLN A 392 21.53 11.68 13.51
C GLN A 392 23.01 12.02 13.30
N LYS A 393 23.86 11.01 13.04
CA LYS A 393 25.29 11.22 12.76
C LYS A 393 25.58 11.63 11.31
N PHE A 394 24.64 11.41 10.37
CA PHE A 394 24.80 11.75 8.95
C PHE A 394 25.40 13.16 8.70
N PRO A 395 24.87 14.27 9.28
CA PRO A 395 25.38 15.61 8.97
C PRO A 395 26.82 15.86 9.46
N LEU A 396 27.28 15.09 10.45
CA LEU A 396 28.67 15.14 10.94
C LEU A 396 29.63 14.35 10.04
N ARG A 397 29.12 13.38 9.26
CA ARG A 397 29.89 12.41 8.47
C ARG A 397 29.87 12.63 6.96
N MET A 398 29.07 13.58 6.46
CA MET A 398 29.15 14.04 5.05
C MET A 398 30.58 14.43 4.62
N LYS A 399 31.43 14.91 5.55
CA LYS A 399 32.85 15.22 5.25
C LYS A 399 33.68 14.01 4.86
N ASP A 400 33.34 12.85 5.43
CA ASP A 400 34.05 11.59 5.26
C ASP A 400 33.48 10.79 4.06
N ASN A 401 32.35 11.24 3.49
CA ASN A 401 31.53 10.55 2.47
C ASN A 401 31.03 9.14 2.88
N ASP A 402 31.06 8.83 4.17
CA ASP A 402 30.60 7.57 4.77
C ASP A 402 29.30 7.80 5.58
N LEU A 403 28.34 6.86 5.51
CA LEU A 403 27.15 6.85 6.37
C LEU A 403 27.41 6.19 7.74
N LEU A 404 28.60 5.61 7.95
CA LEU A 404 28.98 4.75 9.09
C LEU A 404 28.06 3.53 9.25
N VAL A 405 27.97 2.73 8.20
CA VAL A 405 27.24 1.46 8.18
C VAL A 405 27.91 0.50 9.17
N THR A 406 27.29 0.33 10.34
CA THR A 406 27.89 -0.38 11.48
C THR A 406 27.26 -1.76 11.62
N GLU A 407 28.07 -2.82 11.75
CA GLU A 407 27.57 -4.18 12.00
C GLU A 407 27.03 -4.29 13.44
N LEU A 408 25.76 -4.64 13.58
CA LEU A 408 25.10 -4.89 14.87
C LEU A 408 25.22 -6.35 15.29
N TYR A 409 25.05 -7.25 14.32
CA TYR A 409 25.07 -8.70 14.51
C TYR A 409 25.48 -9.40 13.23
N ARG A 410 26.03 -10.61 13.36
CA ARG A 410 26.29 -11.55 12.27
C ARG A 410 26.02 -12.96 12.75
N ASP A 411 25.20 -13.69 12.02
CA ASP A 411 24.95 -15.10 12.27
C ASP A 411 26.21 -15.93 11.96
N PRO A 412 26.69 -16.78 12.89
CA PRO A 412 27.88 -17.61 12.68
C PRO A 412 27.78 -18.66 11.56
N SER A 413 26.57 -18.97 11.08
CA SER A 413 26.30 -19.89 9.96
C SER A 413 26.02 -19.18 8.63
N HIS A 414 25.93 -17.84 8.63
CA HIS A 414 25.67 -16.99 7.46
C HIS A 414 24.29 -17.19 6.78
N ASP A 415 23.28 -17.66 7.52
CA ASP A 415 21.89 -17.79 7.04
C ASP A 415 21.26 -16.38 6.79
N PRO A 416 20.65 -16.09 5.61
CA PRO A 416 20.41 -14.73 5.08
C PRO A 416 19.07 -14.03 5.41
#